data_AF-A0A0W1RCR1-F1
#
_entry.id   AF-A0A0W1RCR1-F1
#
_cell.length_a   1.000
_cell.length_b   1.000
_cell.length_c   1.000
_cell.angle_alpha   90.00
_cell.angle_beta   90.00
_cell.angle_gamma   90.00
#
_symmetry.space_group_name_H-M   'P 1'
#
loop_
_entity.id
_entity.type
_entity.pdbx_description
1 polymer ?
#
loop_
_entity_poly.entity_id
_entity_poly.type
_entity_poly.pdbx_seq_one_letter_code
_entity_poly.pdbx_strand_id
1 'polypeptide(L)'
;MDEPTVAEGWPDRPLSGEETRDLLDDEVTTVHVMDHDPATRGVILGDDDPGPDESIVELVLETDDEYRMYSYTRDNDGTRWMDYGTERKGTDGEEQMQATLGSYRVFASRET
;
A
#
# COMPACT_ATOMS: atom_id res chain seq x y z
N MET A 1 14.48 7.07 -1.05
CA MET A 1 13.17 6.94 -1.70
C MET A 1 13.00 8.14 -2.59
N ASP A 2 12.62 7.90 -3.84
CA ASP A 2 12.19 8.93 -4.77
C ASP A 2 10.90 9.59 -4.26
N GLU A 3 10.59 10.78 -4.78
CA GLU A 3 9.30 11.42 -4.50
C GLU A 3 8.16 10.56 -5.06
N PRO A 4 7.07 10.38 -4.31
CA PRO A 4 5.96 9.57 -4.77
C PRO A 4 5.30 10.20 -6.00
N THR A 5 4.89 9.36 -6.94
CA THR A 5 4.26 9.78 -8.19
C THR A 5 2.82 9.29 -8.27
N VAL A 6 2.02 9.82 -9.19
CA VAL A 6 0.65 9.30 -9.39
C VAL A 6 0.75 7.90 -9.99
N ALA A 7 0.05 6.93 -9.39
CA ALA A 7 0.04 5.57 -9.89
C ALA A 7 -0.80 5.49 -11.18
N GLU A 8 -0.13 5.50 -12.34
CA GLU A 8 -0.81 5.48 -13.63
C GLU A 8 -1.60 4.18 -13.85
N GLY A 9 -2.82 4.31 -14.38
CA GLY A 9 -3.70 3.16 -14.65
C GLY A 9 -4.51 2.67 -13.46
N TRP A 10 -4.32 3.25 -12.27
CA TRP A 10 -5.13 2.96 -11.09
C TRP A 10 -6.45 3.76 -11.09
N PRO A 11 -7.54 3.20 -10.54
CA PRO A 11 -8.81 3.90 -10.48
C PRO A 11 -8.80 5.04 -9.45
N ASP A 12 -9.61 6.09 -9.65
CA ASP A 12 -9.79 7.19 -8.68
C ASP A 12 -10.62 6.80 -7.43
N ARG A 13 -10.50 5.55 -6.98
CA ARG A 13 -11.17 4.99 -5.81
C ARG A 13 -10.33 3.85 -5.21
N PRO A 14 -10.58 3.45 -3.96
CA PRO A 14 -10.01 2.21 -3.44
C PRO A 14 -10.39 1.03 -4.33
N LEU A 15 -9.46 0.08 -4.47
CA LEU A 15 -9.73 -1.17 -5.16
C LEU A 15 -10.80 -1.96 -4.40
N SER A 16 -11.73 -2.56 -5.16
CA SER A 16 -12.67 -3.53 -4.60
C SER A 16 -11.91 -4.80 -4.25
N GLY A 17 -12.46 -5.62 -3.34
CA GLY A 17 -11.81 -6.87 -2.97
C GLY A 17 -11.64 -7.89 -4.11
N GLU A 18 -12.35 -7.75 -5.22
CA GLU A 18 -12.10 -8.52 -6.46
C GLU A 18 -10.92 -7.94 -7.24
N GLU A 19 -10.87 -6.61 -7.42
CA GLU A 19 -9.75 -5.92 -8.09
C GLU A 19 -8.43 -6.11 -7.34
N THR A 20 -8.44 -6.09 -6.00
CA THR A 20 -7.26 -6.38 -5.18
C THR A 20 -6.82 -7.83 -5.30
N ARG A 21 -7.73 -8.78 -5.54
CA ARG A 21 -7.36 -10.18 -5.83
C ARG A 21 -6.78 -10.33 -7.23
N ASP A 22 -7.29 -9.57 -8.20
CA ASP A 22 -6.82 -9.57 -9.59
C ASP A 22 -5.37 -9.05 -9.72
N LEU A 23 -4.89 -8.29 -8.73
CA LEU A 23 -3.47 -7.92 -8.63
C LEU A 23 -2.54 -9.13 -8.40
N LEU A 24 -3.07 -10.25 -7.92
CA LEU A 24 -2.32 -11.50 -7.81
C LEU A 24 -2.20 -12.12 -9.21
N ASP A 25 -1.00 -12.07 -9.78
CA ASP A 25 -0.68 -12.58 -11.12
C ASP A 25 0.60 -13.45 -11.07
N ASP A 26 1.17 -13.85 -12.21
CA ASP A 26 2.40 -14.64 -12.26
C ASP A 26 3.61 -13.90 -11.66
N GLU A 27 3.62 -12.57 -11.71
CA GLU A 27 4.66 -11.73 -11.11
C GLU A 27 4.45 -11.45 -9.62
N VAL A 28 3.20 -11.31 -9.17
CA VAL A 28 2.85 -10.89 -7.80
C VAL A 28 2.50 -12.11 -6.96
N THR A 29 3.34 -12.40 -5.97
CA THR A 29 3.20 -13.57 -5.09
C THR A 29 2.27 -13.29 -3.92
N THR A 30 2.26 -12.08 -3.37
CA THR A 30 1.44 -11.70 -2.22
C THR A 30 0.97 -10.25 -2.30
N VAL A 31 -0.28 -10.01 -1.93
CA VAL A 31 -0.87 -8.68 -1.81
C VAL A 31 -1.09 -8.38 -0.33
N HIS A 32 -0.38 -7.39 0.18
CA HIS A 32 -0.49 -6.90 1.54
C HIS A 32 -1.31 -5.62 1.57
N VAL A 33 -2.21 -5.49 2.54
CA VAL A 33 -3.13 -4.35 2.67
C VAL A 33 -3.06 -3.81 4.09
N MET A 34 -2.96 -2.50 4.22
CA MET A 34 -3.26 -1.77 5.44
C MET A 34 -4.42 -0.82 5.16
N ASP A 35 -5.56 -1.09 5.80
CA ASP A 35 -6.73 -0.22 5.74
C ASP A 35 -6.73 0.66 6.99
N HIS A 36 -6.70 1.97 6.77
CA HIS A 36 -6.67 2.97 7.83
C HIS A 36 -8.08 3.41 8.23
N ASP A 37 -9.07 2.48 8.22
CA ASP A 37 -10.48 2.71 8.55
C ASP A 37 -10.68 3.87 9.54
N PRO A 38 -11.62 4.81 9.32
CA PRO A 38 -11.81 5.97 10.19
C PRO A 38 -11.94 5.62 11.69
N ALA A 39 -12.42 4.42 12.06
CA ALA A 39 -12.43 3.94 13.44
C ALA A 39 -11.05 3.53 13.98
N THR A 40 -10.16 3.03 13.13
CA THR A 40 -8.75 2.73 13.44
C THR A 40 -7.86 3.99 13.39
N ARG A 41 -8.18 4.93 12.48
CA ARG A 41 -7.48 6.22 12.31
C ARG A 41 -7.44 7.06 13.59
N GLY A 42 -8.55 7.12 14.32
CA GLY A 42 -8.63 7.86 15.59
C GLY A 42 -7.73 7.31 16.70
N VAL A 43 -7.30 6.05 16.60
CA VAL A 43 -6.39 5.42 17.57
C VAL A 43 -4.92 5.72 17.26
N ILE A 44 -4.56 5.86 15.98
CA ILE A 44 -3.16 6.07 15.56
C ILE A 44 -2.80 7.56 15.48
N LEU A 45 -3.70 8.41 14.99
CA LEU A 45 -3.40 9.83 14.76
C LEU A 45 -3.75 10.75 15.94
N GLY A 46 -4.55 10.29 16.91
CA GLY A 46 -5.11 11.18 17.91
C GLY A 46 -6.06 12.22 17.28
N ASP A 47 -6.84 12.93 18.10
CA ASP A 47 -7.85 13.92 17.67
C ASP A 47 -7.24 15.20 17.03
N ASP A 48 -5.99 15.16 16.57
CA ASP A 48 -5.26 16.30 16.04
C ASP A 48 -5.26 16.25 14.51
N ASP A 49 -6.06 17.15 13.93
CA ASP A 49 -6.00 17.69 12.57
C ASP A 49 -5.35 16.76 11.51
N PRO A 50 -6.14 16.05 10.67
CA PRO A 50 -5.54 15.25 9.61
C PRO A 50 -4.81 16.20 8.68
N GLY A 51 -3.48 16.11 8.68
CA GLY A 51 -2.61 16.88 7.79
C GLY A 51 -3.02 16.71 6.32
N PRO A 52 -2.48 17.55 5.43
CA PRO A 52 -2.94 17.65 4.05
C PRO A 52 -2.94 16.30 3.30
N ASP A 53 -2.03 15.38 3.63
CA ASP A 53 -1.89 14.07 3.02
C ASP A 53 -2.28 12.95 4.00
N GLU A 54 -3.47 12.38 3.83
CA GLU A 54 -3.99 11.33 4.71
C GLU A 54 -4.10 10.00 3.93
N SER A 55 -3.19 9.05 4.18
CA SER A 55 -3.27 7.68 3.61
C SER A 55 -4.51 6.97 4.12
N ILE A 56 -5.36 6.49 3.20
CA ILE A 56 -6.62 5.79 3.50
C ILE A 56 -6.40 4.27 3.41
N VAL A 57 -5.71 3.84 2.36
CA VAL A 57 -5.37 2.43 2.13
C VAL A 57 -3.94 2.35 1.61
N GLU A 58 -3.11 1.51 2.21
CA GLU A 58 -1.79 1.18 1.67
C GLU A 58 -1.82 -0.25 1.10
N LEU A 59 -1.19 -0.42 -0.06
CA LEU A 59 -1.02 -1.68 -0.75
C LEU A 59 0.45 -1.93 -0.98
N VAL A 60 0.92 -3.12 -0.63
CA VAL A 60 2.24 -3.61 -1.02
C VAL A 60 2.08 -4.88 -1.85
N LEU A 61 2.56 -4.83 -3.08
CA LEU A 61 2.60 -5.97 -3.98
C LEU A 61 3.98 -6.61 -3.85
N GLU A 62 4.01 -7.79 -3.26
CA GLU A 62 5.22 -8.58 -3.15
C GLU A 62 5.38 -9.45 -4.40
N THR A 63 6.57 -9.41 -4.99
CA THR A 63 7.01 -10.26 -6.09
C THR A 63 8.15 -11.17 -5.61
N ASP A 64 8.78 -11.95 -6.48
CA ASP A 64 9.95 -12.75 -6.11
C ASP A 64 11.16 -11.88 -5.74
N ASP A 65 11.32 -10.72 -6.39
CA ASP A 65 12.52 -9.87 -6.29
C ASP A 65 12.31 -8.55 -5.53
N GLU A 66 11.07 -8.07 -5.37
CA GLU A 66 10.79 -6.72 -4.88
C GLU A 66 9.40 -6.57 -4.22
N TYR A 67 9.25 -5.48 -3.47
CA TYR A 67 7.99 -4.99 -2.92
C TYR A 67 7.62 -3.68 -3.62
N ARG A 68 6.47 -3.62 -4.29
CA ARG A 68 5.94 -2.42 -4.95
C ARG A 68 4.91 -1.75 -4.04
N MET A 69 5.09 -0.46 -3.75
CA MET A 69 4.32 0.24 -2.71
C MET A 69 3.37 1.27 -3.29
N TYR A 70 2.10 1.20 -2.90
CA TYR A 70 1.05 2.11 -3.32
C TYR A 70 0.24 2.62 -2.13
N SER A 71 -0.17 3.88 -2.14
CA SER A 71 -1.12 4.41 -1.16
C SER A 71 -2.25 5.16 -1.83
N TYR A 72 -3.48 4.88 -1.43
CA TYR A 72 -4.63 5.70 -1.76
C TYR A 72 -4.72 6.83 -0.74
N THR A 73 -4.24 8.01 -1.14
CA THR A 73 -4.06 9.16 -0.26
C THR A 73 -5.05 10.25 -0.63
N ARG A 74 -5.59 10.92 0.39
CA ARG A 74 -6.32 12.17 0.22
C ARG A 74 -5.35 13.33 0.36
N ASP A 75 -5.26 14.15 -0.67
CA ASP A 75 -4.58 15.46 -0.64
C ASP A 75 -5.58 16.60 -0.93
N ASN A 76 -5.14 17.85 -0.80
CA ASN A 76 -5.84 19.08 -1.18
C ASN A 76 -6.42 19.03 -2.60
N ASP A 77 -5.73 18.36 -3.52
CA ASP A 77 -6.11 18.28 -4.94
C ASP A 77 -7.03 17.07 -5.24
N GLY A 78 -7.48 16.34 -4.21
CA GLY A 78 -8.40 15.21 -4.31
C GLY A 78 -7.81 13.92 -3.74
N THR A 79 -8.46 12.80 -4.00
CA THR A 79 -8.03 11.49 -3.51
C THR A 79 -7.58 10.62 -4.67
N ARG A 80 -6.37 10.06 -4.60
CA ARG A 80 -5.76 9.32 -5.71
C ARG A 80 -4.76 8.28 -5.21
N TRP A 81 -4.42 7.34 -6.07
CA TRP A 81 -3.32 6.41 -5.81
C TRP A 81 -1.97 7.06 -6.11
N MET A 82 -1.04 6.85 -5.17
CA MET A 82 0.34 7.29 -5.24
C MET A 82 1.25 6.07 -5.25
N ASP A 83 2.22 6.04 -6.16
CA ASP A 83 3.29 5.06 -6.27
C ASP A 83 4.51 5.56 -5.49
N TYR A 84 4.96 4.79 -4.51
CA TYR A 84 6.11 5.09 -3.63
C TYR A 84 7.39 4.37 -4.06
N GLY A 85 7.38 3.78 -5.25
CA GLY A 85 8.47 3.00 -5.80
C GLY A 85 8.53 1.58 -5.24
N THR A 86 9.74 1.02 -5.32
CA THR A 86 9.99 -0.39 -5.06
C THR A 86 11.13 -0.59 -4.08
N GLU A 87 11.00 -1.56 -3.18
CA GLU A 87 12.08 -2.03 -2.31
C GLU A 87 12.57 -3.40 -2.77
N ARG A 88 13.88 -3.57 -2.96
CA ARG A 88 14.44 -4.80 -3.54
C ARG A 88 14.79 -5.80 -2.43
N LYS A 89 14.40 -7.06 -2.62
CA LYS A 89 14.78 -8.19 -1.75
C LYS A 89 16.29 -8.46 -1.84
N GLY A 90 16.86 -8.96 -0.76
CA GLY A 90 18.29 -9.20 -0.57
C GLY A 90 19.10 -7.95 -0.22
N THR A 91 18.44 -6.85 0.16
CA THR A 91 19.09 -5.61 0.59
C THR A 91 18.77 -5.29 2.05
N ASP A 92 19.51 -4.38 2.68
CA ASP A 92 19.18 -3.86 4.04
C ASP A 92 17.76 -3.25 4.12
N GLY A 93 17.16 -2.87 2.99
CA GLY A 93 15.78 -2.39 2.93
C GLY A 93 14.75 -3.50 3.14
N GLU A 94 15.08 -4.77 2.84
CA GLU A 94 14.16 -5.90 2.98
C GLU A 94 13.76 -6.14 4.44
N GLU A 95 14.72 -6.15 5.36
CA GLU A 95 14.43 -6.41 6.78
C GLU A 95 13.50 -5.33 7.37
N GLN A 96 13.70 -4.08 6.95
CA GLN A 96 12.83 -2.96 7.34
C GLN A 96 11.45 -3.09 6.70
N MET A 97 11.37 -3.50 5.43
CA MET A 97 10.09 -3.75 4.76
C MET A 97 9.31 -4.86 5.44
N GLN A 98 9.95 -5.99 5.75
CA GLN A 98 9.33 -7.11 6.46
C GLN A 98 8.83 -6.71 7.85
N ALA A 99 9.59 -5.88 8.58
CA ALA A 99 9.14 -5.32 9.85
C ALA A 99 7.87 -4.46 9.69
N THR A 100 7.81 -3.62 8.65
CA THR A 100 6.62 -2.82 8.32
C THR A 100 5.42 -3.69 7.95
N LEU A 101 5.63 -4.68 7.09
CA LEU A 101 4.60 -5.65 6.67
C LEU A 101 4.04 -6.48 7.83
N GLY A 102 4.76 -6.58 8.95
CA GLY A 102 4.23 -7.19 10.18
C GLY A 102 2.95 -6.51 10.72
N SER A 103 2.70 -5.26 10.34
CA SER A 103 1.46 -4.53 10.68
C SER A 103 0.39 -4.60 9.58
N TYR A 104 0.75 -5.12 8.40
CA TYR A 104 -0.15 -5.28 7.26
C TYR A 104 -0.89 -6.61 7.36
N ARG A 105 -2.09 -6.66 6.77
CA ARG A 105 -2.80 -7.91 6.56
C ARG A 105 -2.46 -8.46 5.18
N VAL A 106 -2.12 -9.74 5.10
CA VAL A 106 -2.13 -10.47 3.82
C VAL A 106 -3.56 -10.60 3.32
N PHE A 107 -3.85 -10.03 2.15
CA PHE A 107 -5.16 -10.07 1.54
C PHE A 107 -5.31 -11.26 0.59
N ALA A 108 -4.30 -11.51 -0.23
CA ALA A 108 -4.20 -12.65 -1.13
C ALA A 108 -2.73 -13.08 -1.26
N SER A 109 -2.50 -14.38 -1.45
CA SER A 109 -1.17 -14.95 -1.71
C SER A 109 -1.30 -16.12 -2.67
N ARG A 110 -0.31 -16.30 -3.55
CA ARG A 110 -0.23 -17.47 -4.43
C ARG A 110 -0.10 -18.72 -3.57
N GLU A 111 -0.96 -19.69 -3.82
CA GLU A 111 -0.83 -21.01 -3.19
C GLU A 111 0.46 -21.65 -3.70
N THR A 112 1.36 -21.99 -2.78
CA THR A 112 2.70 -22.54 -3.07
C THR A 112 2.63 -24.02 -3.43
#